data_AF-A0A847XG54-F1
#
_entry.id   AF-A0A847XG54-F1
#
_cell.length_a   1.000
_cell.length_b   1.000
_cell.length_c   1.000
_cell.angle_alpha   90.00
_cell.angle_beta   90.00
_cell.angle_gamma   90.00
#
_symmetry.space_group_name_H-M   'P 1'
#
loop_
_entity.id
_entity.type
_entity.pdbx_description
1 polymer ?
#
loop_
_entity_poly.entity_id
_entity_poly.type
_entity_poly.pdbx_seq_one_letter_code
_entity_poly.pdbx_strand_id
1 'polypeptide(L)'
;MVKQNKNLEKCGELMLDFFKNIDSVKALDIIIDIYDEIRYSEMDKKTAKQKYLKVLYNLKESDSLYSLLEEGDVKALNLFLGDFLKIRNHEGNFSIGNQYFANLTLDDFYNILIETKYFKKRTIINKKQLSI
;
A
#
# COMPACT_ATOMS: atom_id res chain seq x y z
N MET A 1 13.75 -17.01 11.85
CA MET A 1 13.70 -17.01 10.37
C MET A 1 12.42 -17.63 9.82
N VAL A 2 12.07 -18.89 10.11
CA VAL A 2 10.85 -19.54 9.56
C VAL A 2 9.53 -18.80 9.88
N LYS A 3 9.39 -18.22 11.08
CA LYS A 3 8.16 -17.51 11.50
C LYS A 3 7.98 -16.13 10.84
N GLN A 4 9.07 -15.43 10.52
CA GLN A 4 9.02 -14.15 9.80
C GLN A 4 8.62 -14.36 8.34
N ASN A 5 9.17 -15.38 7.67
CA ASN A 5 8.81 -15.70 6.29
C ASN A 5 7.32 -16.06 6.15
N LYS A 6 6.75 -16.85 7.07
CA LYS A 6 5.31 -17.18 7.08
C LYS A 6 4.42 -15.94 7.24
N ASN A 7 4.86 -14.95 8.01
CA ASN A 7 4.10 -13.70 8.17
C ASN A 7 4.16 -12.84 6.90
N LEU A 8 5.30 -12.80 6.21
CA LEU A 8 5.46 -12.09 4.95
C LEU A 8 4.61 -12.70 3.84
N GLU A 9 4.63 -14.02 3.70
CA GLU A 9 3.76 -14.77 2.77
C GLU A 9 2.28 -14.43 3.04
N LYS A 10 1.87 -14.45 4.32
CA LYS A 10 0.49 -14.10 4.67
C LYS A 10 0.12 -12.66 4.33
N CYS A 11 1.03 -11.71 4.53
CA CYS A 11 0.81 -10.33 4.11
C CYS A 11 0.65 -10.23 2.59
N GLY A 12 1.48 -10.94 1.83
CA GLY A 12 1.36 -11.02 0.36
C GLY A 12 0.01 -11.58 -0.09
N GLU A 13 -0.42 -12.70 0.49
CA GLU A 13 -1.74 -13.29 0.21
C GLU A 13 -2.88 -12.30 0.47
N LEU A 14 -2.86 -11.63 1.62
CA LEU A 14 -3.90 -10.66 2.00
C LEU A 14 -3.91 -9.44 1.08
N MET A 15 -2.72 -8.95 0.68
CA MET A 15 -2.59 -7.81 -0.22
C MET A 15 -3.12 -8.17 -1.62
N LEU A 16 -2.77 -9.35 -2.13
CA LEU A 16 -3.25 -9.87 -3.41
C LEU A 16 -4.76 -10.06 -3.40
N ASP A 17 -5.32 -10.66 -2.35
CA ASP A 17 -6.77 -10.87 -2.21
C ASP A 17 -7.53 -9.54 -2.19
N PHE A 18 -7.05 -8.56 -1.41
CA PHE A 18 -7.64 -7.22 -1.38
C PHE A 18 -7.68 -6.58 -2.77
N PHE A 19 -6.57 -6.63 -3.51
CA PHE A 19 -6.48 -6.00 -4.83
C PHE A 19 -7.06 -6.84 -5.98
N LYS A 20 -7.50 -8.08 -5.75
CA LYS A 20 -7.95 -9.04 -6.78
C LYS A 20 -9.09 -8.51 -7.65
N ASN A 21 -10.05 -7.83 -7.02
CA ASN A 21 -11.27 -7.33 -7.67
C ASN A 21 -11.32 -5.79 -7.76
N ILE A 22 -10.24 -5.13 -7.38
CA ILE A 22 -10.10 -3.68 -7.54
C ILE A 22 -9.51 -3.44 -8.92
N ASP A 23 -10.12 -2.62 -9.78
CA ASP A 23 -9.56 -2.37 -11.12
C ASP A 23 -8.50 -1.25 -11.14
N SER A 24 -8.23 -0.63 -10.00
CA SER A 24 -7.14 0.34 -9.84
C SER A 24 -5.79 -0.31 -9.60
N VAL A 25 -4.83 -0.04 -10.50
CA VAL A 25 -3.39 -0.20 -10.25
C VAL A 25 -2.79 1.13 -9.75
N LYS A 26 -3.44 2.25 -10.04
CA LYS A 26 -2.94 3.59 -9.73
C LYS A 26 -2.82 3.84 -8.23
N ALA A 27 -3.72 3.27 -7.42
CA ALA A 27 -3.60 3.30 -5.97
C ALA A 27 -2.28 2.68 -5.49
N LEU A 28 -1.83 1.57 -6.09
CA LEU A 28 -0.53 0.97 -5.78
C LEU A 28 0.62 1.86 -6.26
N ASP A 29 0.51 2.43 -7.47
CA ASP A 29 1.53 3.33 -8.03
C ASP A 29 1.79 4.52 -7.10
N ILE A 30 0.75 5.22 -6.66
CA ILE A 30 0.86 6.37 -5.74
C ILE A 30 1.59 5.99 -4.45
N ILE A 31 1.23 4.86 -3.86
CA ILE A 31 1.78 4.40 -2.57
C ILE A 31 3.26 3.99 -2.71
N ILE A 32 3.64 3.44 -3.86
CA ILE A 32 5.02 3.09 -4.22
C ILE A 32 5.83 4.36 -4.48
N ASP A 33 5.28 5.31 -5.25
CA ASP A 33 5.97 6.56 -5.60
C ASP A 33 6.31 7.38 -4.34
N ILE A 34 5.36 7.47 -3.38
CA ILE A 34 5.59 8.10 -2.06
C ILE A 34 6.72 7.41 -1.29
N TYR A 35 6.79 6.07 -1.37
CA TYR A 35 7.86 5.33 -0.70
C TYR A 35 9.21 5.64 -1.35
N ASP A 36 9.28 5.61 -2.67
CA ASP A 36 10.52 5.85 -3.42
C ASP A 36 11.05 7.26 -3.11
N GLU A 37 10.19 8.29 -3.13
CA GLU A 37 10.55 9.65 -2.76
C GLU A 37 11.14 9.75 -1.34
N ILE A 38 10.54 9.05 -0.38
CA ILE A 38 11.00 9.08 1.02
C ILE A 38 12.28 8.27 1.19
N ARG A 39 12.43 7.12 0.53
CA ARG A 39 13.61 6.26 0.66
C ARG A 39 14.89 6.96 0.23
N TYR A 40 14.81 7.84 -0.78
CA TYR A 40 15.99 8.56 -1.28
C TYR A 40 16.39 9.78 -0.43
N SER A 41 15.71 10.07 0.68
CA SER A 41 15.91 11.32 1.44
C SER A 41 17.03 11.32 2.51
N GLU A 42 18.03 10.42 2.45
CA GLU A 42 19.12 10.28 3.44
C GLU A 42 18.67 10.19 4.92
N MET A 43 17.42 9.76 5.16
CA MET A 43 16.83 9.64 6.49
C MET A 43 17.09 8.26 7.11
N ASP A 44 17.13 8.16 8.45
CA ASP A 44 17.15 6.87 9.12
C ASP A 44 15.83 6.10 8.93
N LYS A 45 15.87 4.77 9.06
CA LYS A 45 14.73 3.89 8.78
C LYS A 45 13.48 4.19 9.62
N LYS A 46 13.65 4.59 10.89
CA LYS A 46 12.50 4.85 11.78
C LYS A 46 11.82 6.15 11.37
N THR A 47 12.61 7.19 11.11
CA THR A 47 12.08 8.49 10.67
C THR A 47 11.46 8.39 9.28
N ALA A 48 12.08 7.65 8.35
CA ALA A 48 11.51 7.35 7.04
C ALA A 48 10.14 6.64 7.16
N LYS A 49 10.04 5.61 8.03
CA LYS A 49 8.77 4.92 8.27
C LYS A 49 7.69 5.85 8.83
N GLN A 50 8.03 6.70 9.81
CA GLN A 50 7.06 7.65 10.37
C GLN A 50 6.63 8.70 9.33
N LYS A 51 7.56 9.24 8.54
CA LYS A 51 7.25 10.18 7.45
C LYS A 51 6.33 9.54 6.42
N TYR A 52 6.63 8.30 6.01
CA TYR A 52 5.81 7.55 5.05
C TYR A 52 4.37 7.36 5.57
N LEU A 53 4.22 6.86 6.79
CA LEU A 53 2.91 6.66 7.39
C LEU A 53 2.14 7.97 7.61
N LYS A 54 2.84 9.07 7.91
CA LYS A 54 2.24 10.41 7.98
C LYS A 54 1.67 10.84 6.63
N VAL A 55 2.43 10.67 5.54
CA VAL A 55 1.95 11.02 4.19
C VAL A 55 0.74 10.16 3.84
N LEU A 56 0.78 8.85 4.09
CA LEU A 56 -0.37 7.97 3.86
C LEU A 56 -1.59 8.36 4.70
N TYR A 57 -1.39 8.74 5.98
CA TYR A 57 -2.48 9.23 6.82
C TYR A 57 -3.10 10.50 6.23
N ASN A 58 -2.28 11.48 5.86
CA ASN A 58 -2.77 12.72 5.28
C ASN A 58 -3.50 12.47 3.96
N LEU A 59 -3.00 11.56 3.14
CA LEU A 59 -3.62 11.16 1.89
C LEU A 59 -5.01 10.57 2.14
N LYS A 60 -5.14 9.67 3.11
CA LYS A 60 -6.41 9.06 3.54
C LYS A 60 -7.43 10.09 4.03
N GLU A 61 -6.99 11.17 4.67
CA GLU A 61 -7.85 12.25 5.18
C GLU A 61 -8.08 13.38 4.16
N SER A 62 -7.54 13.27 2.93
CA SER A 62 -7.54 14.37 1.96
C SER A 62 -8.70 14.30 0.99
N ASP A 63 -9.61 15.28 1.07
CA ASP A 63 -10.70 15.45 0.10
C ASP A 63 -10.21 15.89 -1.29
N SER A 64 -8.98 16.42 -1.40
CA SER A 64 -8.43 16.91 -2.67
C SER A 64 -8.20 15.81 -3.71
N LEU A 65 -8.16 14.54 -3.28
CA LEU A 65 -7.93 13.40 -4.17
C LEU A 65 -9.00 13.27 -5.25
N TYR A 66 -10.24 13.64 -4.95
CA TYR A 66 -11.35 13.63 -5.90
C TYR A 66 -11.17 14.59 -7.08
N SER A 67 -10.27 15.58 -6.95
CA SER A 67 -9.92 16.49 -8.05
C SER A 67 -8.76 16.01 -8.92
N LEU A 68 -8.01 15.00 -8.46
CA LEU A 68 -6.76 14.54 -9.06
C LEU A 68 -6.84 13.12 -9.63
N LEU A 69 -7.78 12.31 -9.15
CA LEU A 69 -7.91 10.90 -9.47
C LEU A 69 -9.36 10.56 -9.86
N GLU A 70 -9.53 9.49 -10.63
CA GLU A 70 -10.85 8.95 -10.93
C GLU A 70 -11.49 8.41 -9.65
N GLU A 71 -12.82 8.44 -9.58
CA GLU A 71 -13.57 8.02 -8.39
C GLU A 71 -13.20 6.59 -7.93
N GLY A 72 -13.00 5.67 -8.88
CA GLY A 72 -12.58 4.30 -8.60
C GLY A 72 -11.19 4.21 -7.94
N ASP A 73 -10.25 5.07 -8.35
CA ASP A 73 -8.91 5.15 -7.76
C ASP A 73 -8.95 5.73 -6.35
N VAL A 74 -9.72 6.81 -6.15
CA VAL A 74 -9.92 7.42 -4.82
C VAL A 74 -10.53 6.40 -3.87
N LYS A 75 -11.59 5.70 -4.31
CA LYS A 75 -12.25 4.68 -3.51
C LYS A 75 -11.29 3.53 -3.16
N ALA A 76 -10.52 3.04 -4.12
CA ALA A 76 -9.52 1.99 -3.89
C ALA A 76 -8.47 2.42 -2.86
N LEU A 77 -7.96 3.65 -2.99
CA LEU A 77 -6.96 4.21 -2.09
C LEU A 77 -7.52 4.40 -0.67
N ASN A 78 -8.73 4.94 -0.53
CA ASN A 78 -9.39 5.11 0.76
C ASN A 78 -9.67 3.78 1.45
N LEU A 79 -10.20 2.78 0.73
CA LEU A 79 -10.40 1.44 1.27
C LEU A 79 -9.07 0.79 1.69
N PHE A 80 -8.01 0.99 0.91
CA PHE A 80 -6.71 0.41 1.22
C PHE A 80 -6.09 1.03 2.47
N LEU A 81 -6.06 2.35 2.56
CA LEU A 81 -5.44 3.07 3.68
C LEU A 81 -6.30 3.02 4.95
N GLY A 82 -7.61 3.16 4.80
CA GLY A 82 -8.59 3.20 5.90
C GLY A 82 -8.96 1.82 6.43
N ASP A 83 -9.44 0.93 5.57
CA ASP A 83 -10.04 -0.33 6.03
C ASP A 83 -9.04 -1.48 6.07
N PHE A 84 -8.21 -1.58 5.03
CA PHE A 84 -7.24 -2.68 4.92
C PHE A 84 -6.02 -2.47 5.82
N LEU A 85 -5.29 -1.36 5.67
CA LEU A 85 -4.13 -1.06 6.51
C LEU A 85 -4.50 -0.49 7.87
N LYS A 86 -5.64 0.21 7.97
CA LYS A 86 -6.08 0.90 9.19
C LYS A 86 -5.02 1.89 9.67
N ILE A 87 -4.60 2.79 8.78
CA ILE A 87 -3.62 3.84 9.11
C ILE A 87 -4.20 4.77 10.18
N ARG A 88 -3.47 4.92 11.28
CA ARG A 88 -3.88 5.68 12.48
C ARG A 88 -2.82 6.70 12.86
N ASN A 89 -3.27 7.76 13.49
CA ASN A 89 -2.45 8.74 14.20
C ASN A 89 -2.83 8.72 15.68
N HIS A 90 -1.85 8.57 16.56
CA HIS A 90 -2.01 8.75 18.00
C HIS A 90 -0.97 9.74 18.49
N GLU A 91 -1.42 10.97 18.79
CA GLU A 91 -0.57 12.05 19.31
C GLU A 91 0.68 12.33 18.45
N GLY A 92 0.54 12.25 17.13
CA GLY A 92 1.64 12.47 16.18
C GLY A 92 2.46 11.23 15.85
N ASN A 93 2.16 10.08 16.46
CA ASN A 93 2.74 8.79 16.09
C ASN A 93 1.84 8.06 15.09
N PHE A 94 2.38 7.79 13.90
CA PHE A 94 1.65 7.14 12.82
C PHE A 94 1.93 5.64 12.80
N SER A 95 0.87 4.85 12.61
CA SER A 95 0.95 3.38 12.67
C SER A 95 -0.04 2.69 11.74
N ILE A 96 0.27 1.43 11.41
CA ILE A 96 -0.62 0.52 10.69
C ILE A 96 -1.40 -0.30 11.73
N GLY A 97 -2.73 -0.22 11.71
CA GLY A 97 -3.60 -0.94 12.64
C GLY A 97 -3.89 -2.39 12.25
N ASN A 98 -3.60 -2.79 11.02
CA ASN A 98 -3.68 -4.19 10.61
C ASN A 98 -2.53 -5.00 11.24
N GLN A 99 -2.90 -5.97 12.10
CA GLN A 99 -1.96 -6.75 12.90
C GLN A 99 -0.90 -7.52 12.09
N TYR A 100 -1.23 -7.94 10.86
CA TYR A 100 -0.28 -8.65 10.00
C TYR A 100 0.80 -7.70 9.48
N PHE A 101 0.43 -6.44 9.24
CA PHE A 101 1.30 -5.43 8.64
C PHE A 101 1.99 -4.52 9.66
N ALA A 102 1.46 -4.41 10.89
CA ALA A 102 1.93 -3.49 11.93
C ALA A 102 3.45 -3.58 12.21
N ASN A 103 3.96 -4.81 12.19
CA ASN A 103 5.34 -5.12 12.52
C ASN A 103 6.28 -5.21 11.30
N LEU A 104 5.79 -4.95 10.09
CA LEU A 104 6.64 -4.97 8.91
C LEU A 104 7.64 -3.83 8.95
N THR A 105 8.85 -4.10 8.46
CA THR A 105 9.77 -3.03 8.10
C THR A 105 9.23 -2.29 6.88
N LEU A 106 9.71 -1.07 6.65
CA LEU A 106 9.29 -0.32 5.47
C LEU A 106 9.73 -1.03 4.17
N ASP A 107 10.90 -1.68 4.19
CA ASP A 107 11.43 -2.48 3.08
C ASP A 107 10.55 -3.70 2.78
N ASP A 108 10.13 -4.44 3.81
CA ASP A 108 9.23 -5.60 3.65
C ASP A 108 7.89 -5.18 3.06
N PHE A 109 7.32 -4.08 3.57
CA PHE A 109 6.05 -3.56 3.08
C PHE A 109 6.15 -3.15 1.61
N TYR A 110 7.23 -2.47 1.24
CA TYR A 110 7.51 -2.09 -0.15
C TYR A 110 7.62 -3.30 -1.08
N ASN A 111 8.37 -4.33 -0.68
CA ASN A 111 8.51 -5.54 -1.49
C ASN A 111 7.15 -6.19 -1.78
N ILE A 112 6.27 -6.26 -0.78
CA ILE A 112 4.91 -6.81 -0.96
C ILE A 112 4.09 -5.93 -1.91
N LEU A 113 4.22 -4.60 -1.86
CA LEU A 113 3.55 -3.69 -2.81
C LEU A 113 4.02 -3.94 -4.25
N ILE A 114 5.33 -4.09 -4.46
CA ILE A 114 5.92 -4.36 -5.78
C ILE A 114 5.45 -5.71 -6.32
N GLU A 115 5.48 -6.76 -5.51
CA GLU A 115 4.99 -8.09 -5.89
C GLU A 115 3.50 -8.04 -6.27
N THR A 116 2.68 -7.39 -5.44
CA THR A 116 1.25 -7.23 -5.68
C THR A 116 0.96 -6.50 -6.99
N LYS A 117 1.68 -5.39 -7.25
CA LYS A 117 1.60 -4.63 -8.51
C LYS A 117 1.96 -5.50 -9.70
N TYR A 118 3.02 -6.29 -9.60
CA TYR A 118 3.47 -7.18 -10.67
C TYR A 118 2.42 -8.26 -11.00
N PHE A 119 1.89 -8.93 -9.98
CA PHE A 119 0.82 -9.93 -10.15
C PHE A 119 -0.41 -9.31 -10.80
N LYS A 120 -0.84 -8.14 -10.32
CA LYS A 120 -2.02 -7.47 -10.85
C LYS A 120 -1.88 -7.07 -12.31
N LYS A 121 -0.73 -6.51 -12.70
CA LYS A 121 -0.43 -6.19 -14.11
C LYS A 121 -0.51 -7.43 -14.99
N ARG A 122 0.05 -8.57 -14.54
CA ARG A 122 -0.07 -9.85 -15.26
C ARG A 122 -1.52 -10.32 -15.39
N THR A 123 -2.31 -10.25 -14.32
CA THR A 123 -3.74 -10.63 -14.37
C THR A 123 -4.53 -9.79 -15.35
N ILE A 124 -4.28 -8.47 -15.40
CA ILE A 124 -4.95 -7.56 -16.34
C ILE A 124 -4.57 -7.90 -17.79
N ILE A 125 -3.28 -8.14 -18.07
CA ILE A 125 -2.80 -8.55 -19.40
C ILE A 125 -3.48 -9.86 -19.83
N ASN A 126 -3.52 -10.86 -18.95
CA ASN A 126 -4.15 -12.15 -19.24
C ASN A 126 -5.66 -12.02 -19.49
N LYS A 127 -6.38 -11.20 -18.70
CA LYS A 127 -7.81 -10.92 -18.93
C LYS A 127 -8.05 -10.29 -20.31
N LYS A 128 -7.22 -9.31 -20.71
CA LYS A 128 -7.32 -8.66 -22.03
C LYS A 128 -7.08 -9.62 -23.20
N GLN A 129 -6.20 -10.62 -23.02
CA GLN A 129 -5.93 -11.64 -24.04
C GLN A 129 -7.07 -12.66 -24.17
N LEU A 130 -7.80 -12.94 -23.08
CA LEU A 130 -8.92 -13.89 -23.05
C LEU A 130 -10.26 -13.30 -23.50
N SER A 131 -10.34 -11.97 -23.67
CA SER A 131 -11.53 -11.25 -24.14
C SER A 131 -11.55 -11.02 -25.66
N ILE A 132 -10.73 -11.76 -26.41
CA ILE A 132 -10.65 -11.78 -27.88
C ILE A 132 -11.26 -13.10 -28.37
#